data_AF-A0A3C1ID38-F1
#
_entry.id   AF-A0A3C1ID38-F1
#
_cell.length_a   1.000
_cell.length_b   1.000
_cell.length_c   1.000
_cell.angle_alpha   90.00
_cell.angle_beta   90.00
_cell.angle_gamma   90.00
#
_symmetry.space_group_name_H-M   'P 1'
#
loop_
_entity.id
_entity.type
_entity.pdbx_description
1 polymer ?
#
loop_
_entity_poly.entity_id
_entity_poly.type
_entity_poly.pdbx_seq_one_letter_code
_entity_poly.pdbx_strand_id
1 'polypeptide(L)' 'MSNDDPKTLVSTSWLMAHLKDPDLRLLDASWYLPDMARNGREEYNNAHIPGARFFDIDEVSDHRSELPHMVP' A
#
# COMPACT_ATOMS: atom_id res chain seq x y z
N MET A 1 -10.81 -16.90 -13.35
CA MET A 1 -9.67 -15.97 -13.38
C MET A 1 -10.25 -14.60 -13.10
N SER A 2 -9.75 -13.89 -12.09
CA SER A 2 -10.17 -12.50 -11.86
C SER A 2 -9.88 -11.70 -13.12
N ASN A 3 -10.88 -11.00 -13.64
CA ASN A 3 -10.69 -10.13 -14.80
C ASN A 3 -9.89 -8.91 -14.32
N ASP A 4 -8.73 -8.63 -14.92
CA ASP A 4 -7.92 -7.48 -14.54
C ASP A 4 -8.66 -6.19 -14.93
N ASP A 5 -8.87 -5.30 -13.97
CA ASP A 5 -9.34 -3.92 -14.18
C ASP A 5 -8.32 -2.96 -13.55
N PRO A 6 -7.47 -2.30 -14.35
CA PRO A 6 -6.42 -1.41 -13.84
C PRO A 6 -6.96 -0.21 -13.05
N LYS A 7 -8.27 0.05 -13.08
CA LYS A 7 -8.90 1.09 -12.25
C LYS A 7 -9.19 0.64 -10.82
N THR A 8 -9.36 -0.66 -10.57
CA THR A 8 -9.87 -1.17 -9.29
C THR A 8 -9.08 -2.34 -8.73
N LEU A 9 -8.80 -3.36 -9.54
CA LEU A 9 -8.13 -4.57 -9.09
C LEU A 9 -7.35 -5.23 -10.23
N VAL A 10 -6.10 -5.57 -9.94
CA VAL A 10 -5.20 -6.25 -10.88
C VAL A 10 -4.57 -7.48 -10.24
N SER A 11 -4.25 -8.46 -11.07
CA SER A 11 -3.50 -9.65 -10.68
C SER A 11 -2.00 -9.36 -10.54
N THR A 12 -1.29 -10.29 -9.88
CA THR A 12 0.18 -10.25 -9.78
C THR A 12 0.86 -10.36 -11.14
N SER A 13 0.28 -11.13 -12.07
CA SER A 13 0.76 -11.27 -13.45
C SER A 13 0.64 -9.96 -14.22
N TRP A 14 -0.49 -9.26 -14.09
CA TRP A 14 -0.67 -7.94 -14.67
C TRP A 14 0.38 -6.97 -14.11
N LEU A 15 0.53 -6.92 -12.78
CA LEU A 15 1.48 -6.02 -12.15
C LEU A 15 2.91 -6.28 -12.63
N MET A 16 3.35 -7.54 -12.68
CA MET A 16 4.67 -7.93 -13.19
C MET A 16 4.93 -7.41 -14.61
N ALA A 17 3.91 -7.45 -15.48
CA ALA A 17 4.02 -6.98 -16.86
C ALA A 17 4.13 -5.44 -16.98
N HIS A 18 3.60 -4.69 -16.00
CA HIS A 18 3.51 -3.22 -16.03
C HIS A 18 4.47 -2.53 -15.04
N LEU A 19 5.35 -3.26 -14.34
CA LEU A 19 6.30 -2.70 -13.36
C LEU A 19 7.19 -1.57 -13.88
N LYS A 20 7.36 -1.46 -15.20
CA LYS A 20 8.21 -0.45 -15.85
C LYS A 20 7.42 0.71 -16.45
N ASP A 21 6.10 0.73 -16.26
CA ASP A 21 5.27 1.79 -16.81
C ASP A 21 5.60 3.12 -16.11
N PRO A 22 5.87 4.20 -16.87
CA PRO A 22 6.37 5.45 -16.32
C PRO A 22 5.36 6.14 -15.39
N ASP A 23 4.08 5.85 -15.57
CA ASP A 23 2.96 6.45 -14.83
C ASP A 23 2.46 5.54 -13.69
N LEU A 24 3.00 4.33 -13.54
CA LEU A 24 2.63 3.43 -12.44
C LEU A 24 3.40 3.79 -11.18
N ARG A 25 2.68 3.94 -10.06
CA ARG A 25 3.27 4.10 -8.72
C ARG A 25 2.66 3.06 -7.80
N LEU A 26 3.52 2.33 -7.10
CA LEU A 26 3.11 1.29 -6.17
C LEU A 26 3.20 1.83 -4.75
N LEU A 27 2.15 1.64 -3.99
CA LEU A 27 2.07 1.99 -2.59
C LEU A 27 1.81 0.72 -1.79
N ASP A 28 2.66 0.45 -0.82
CA ASP A 28 2.40 -0.52 0.22
C ASP A 28 1.70 0.20 1.38
N ALA A 29 0.42 -0.08 1.54
CA ALA A 29 -0.43 0.50 2.59
C ALA A 29 -0.66 -0.50 3.75
N SER A 30 0.31 -1.39 4.00
CA SER A 30 0.21 -2.35 5.10
C SER A 30 0.12 -1.66 6.45
N TRP A 31 -0.95 -1.93 7.17
CA TRP A 31 -1.19 -1.52 8.54
C TRP A 31 -1.76 -2.70 9.33
N TYR A 32 -1.41 -2.79 10.61
CA TYR A 32 -1.81 -3.90 11.47
C TYR A 32 -2.47 -3.37 12.73
N LEU A 33 -3.42 -4.15 13.26
CA LEU A 33 -3.98 -3.86 14.58
C LEU A 33 -2.87 -3.92 15.64
N PRO A 34 -2.94 -3.08 16.70
CA PRO A 34 -1.87 -2.98 17.70
C PRO A 34 -1.50 -4.29 18.39
N ASP A 35 -2.42 -5.25 18.47
CA ASP A 35 -2.26 -6.54 19.14
C ASP A 35 -1.65 -7.63 18.24
N MET A 36 -1.45 -7.36 16.94
CA MET A 36 -0.91 -8.35 16.00
C MET A 36 0.60 -8.54 16.11
N ALA A 37 1.31 -7.73 16.91
CA ALA A 37 2.77 -7.76 17.07
C ALA A 37 3.53 -7.74 15.72
N ARG A 38 3.01 -6.99 14.75
CA ARG A 38 3.59 -6.80 13.41
C ARG A 38 3.84 -5.33 13.15
N ASN A 39 4.88 -5.04 12.37
CA ASN A 39 5.27 -3.68 12.01
C ASN A 39 5.38 -3.56 10.48
N GLY A 40 4.42 -2.87 9.86
CA GLY A 40 4.36 -2.71 8.41
C GLY A 40 5.60 -1.99 7.83
N ARG A 41 6.16 -1.01 8.56
CA ARG A 41 7.37 -0.29 8.16
C ARG A 41 8.59 -1.22 8.12
N GLU A 42 8.76 -2.05 9.15
CA GLU A 42 9.85 -3.02 9.24
C GLU A 42 9.70 -4.12 8.17
N GLU A 43 8.49 -4.66 7.99
CA GLU A 43 8.24 -5.69 6.97
C GLU A 43 8.49 -5.16 5.55
N TYR A 44 8.02 -3.96 5.25
CA TYR A 44 8.34 -3.28 3.99
C TYR A 44 9.86 -3.14 3.81
N ASN A 45 10.58 -2.69 4.84
CA ASN A 45 12.03 -2.52 4.74
C ASN A 45 12.76 -3.85 4.51
N ASN A 46 12.22 -4.96 5.06
CA ASN A 46 12.75 -6.31 4.84
C ASN A 46 12.47 -6.80 3.41
N ALA A 47 11.26 -6.62 2.90
CA ALA A 47 10.89 -6.99 1.54
C ALA A 47 9.65 -6.21 1.06
N HIS A 48 9.70 -5.71 -0.16
CA HIS A 48 8.58 -5.06 -0.84
C HIS A 48 8.71 -5.21 -2.35
N ILE A 49 7.63 -4.89 -3.08
CA ILE A 49 7.64 -4.89 -4.55
C ILE A 49 8.61 -3.80 -5.04
N PRO A 50 9.51 -4.09 -6.00
CA PRO A 50 10.46 -3.10 -6.50
C PRO A 50 9.78 -1.81 -6.97
N GLY A 51 10.30 -0.67 -6.53
CA GLY A 51 9.75 0.65 -6.87
C GLY A 51 8.52 1.08 -6.08
N ALA A 52 8.00 0.23 -5.20
CA ALA A 52 6.98 0.64 -4.25
C ALA A 52 7.50 1.72 -3.29
N ARG A 53 6.57 2.47 -2.71
CA ARG A 53 6.78 3.34 -1.55
C ARG A 53 5.85 2.88 -0.46
N PHE A 54 6.24 3.10 0.78
CA PHE A 54 5.34 2.83 1.90
C PHE A 54 4.41 4.01 2.12
N PHE A 55 3.13 3.69 2.35
CA PHE A 55 2.09 4.62 2.70
C PHE A 55 1.73 4.40 4.16
N ASP A 56 2.15 5.33 5.01
CA ASP A 56 1.84 5.31 6.43
C ASP A 56 0.49 6.00 6.67
N ILE A 57 -0.55 5.22 6.98
CA ILE A 57 -1.90 5.75 7.22
C ILE A 57 -1.95 6.61 8.49
N ASP A 58 -1.08 6.37 9.48
CA ASP A 58 -1.02 7.18 10.68
C ASP A 58 -0.43 8.56 10.33
N GLU A 59 0.60 8.62 9.47
CA GLU A 59 1.20 9.88 8.98
C GLU A 59 0.26 10.67 8.04
N VAL A 60 -0.48 9.99 7.16
CA VAL A 60 -1.29 10.61 6.09
C VAL A 60 -2.78 10.78 6.46
N SER A 61 -3.12 10.71 7.75
CA SER A 61 -4.49 10.91 8.24
C SER A 61 -4.77 12.34 8.70
N ASP A 62 -6.05 12.72 8.82
CA ASP A 62 -6.43 14.02 9.41
C ASP A 62 -6.11 14.06 10.91
N HIS A 63 -4.97 14.64 11.28
CA HIS A 63 -4.59 14.82 12.68
C HIS A 63 -5.44 15.84 13.45
N ARG A 64 -6.38 16.54 12.78
CA ARG A 64 -7.35 17.43 13.46
C ARG A 64 -8.60 16.68 13.91
N SER A 65 -8.82 15.48 13.40
CA SER A 65 -9.95 14.63 13.77
C SER A 65 -9.75 14.00 15.15
N GLU A 66 -10.83 13.85 15.91
CA GLU A 66 -10.83 13.04 17.14
C GLU A 66 -10.86 11.53 16.85
N LEU A 67 -11.16 11.15 15.60
CA LEU A 67 -11.17 9.78 15.11
C LEU A 67 -9.87 9.45 14.36
N PRO A 68 -9.30 8.24 14.53
CA PRO A 68 -8.11 7.80 13.79
C PRO A 68 -8.41 7.55 12.31
N HIS A 69 -7.37 7.61 11.47
CA HIS A 69 -7.40 7.17 10.05
C HIS A 69 -8.44 7.86 9.17
N MET A 70 -8.84 9.09 9.53
CA MET A 70 -9.74 9.88 8.71
C MET A 70 -9.03 10.43 7.48
N VAL A 71 -9.77 10.53 6.38
CA VAL A 71 -9.28 11.16 5.14
C VAL A 71 -8.87 12.61 5.44
N PRO A 72 -7.63 13.03 5.09
CA PRO A 72 -7.12 14.38 5.33
C PRO A 72 -7.88 15.50 4.62
#